data_AF-A0A2V8N8W2-F1
#
_entry.id   AF-A0A2V8N8W2-F1
#
_cell.length_a   1.000
_cell.length_b   1.000
_cell.length_c   1.000
_cell.angle_alpha   90.00
_cell.angle_beta   90.00
_cell.angle_gamma   90.00
#
_symmetry.space_group_name_H-M   'P 1'
#
loop_
_entity.id
_entity.type
_entity.pdbx_description
1 polymer ?
#
loop_
_entity_poly.entity_id
_entity_poly.type
_entity_poly.pdbx_seq_one_letter_code
_entity_poly.pdbx_strand_id
1 'polypeptide(L)'
;TRASADVSYVIDRLPEPHPIFRLIQDHGRVSDEEMFLTYNMGIGFCIVVAPEDVDSVRRIAHDHTVESHVIGRIVSGPKKEVRIPQYGLTGSGGRFWRS
;
A
#
# COMPACT_ATOMS: atom_id res chain seq x y z
N THR A 1 -16.06 -3.27 4.07
CA THR A 1 -16.12 -3.09 5.54
C THR A 1 -14.72 -2.81 6.04
N ARG A 2 -14.48 -1.72 6.80
CA ARG A 2 -13.17 -1.49 7.45
C ARG A 2 -12.97 -2.57 8.52
N ALA A 3 -11.77 -3.17 8.59
CA ALA A 3 -11.46 -4.14 9.64
C ALA A 3 -11.75 -3.54 11.03
N SER A 4 -12.51 -4.27 11.85
CA SER A 4 -12.93 -3.83 13.18
C SER A 4 -11.77 -3.84 14.19
N ALA A 5 -10.71 -4.62 13.92
CA ALA A 5 -9.59 -4.83 14.82
C ALA A 5 -8.61 -3.65 14.89
N ASP A 6 -7.95 -3.51 16.03
CA ASP A 6 -6.82 -2.61 16.27
C ASP A 6 -5.57 -3.18 15.60
N VAL A 7 -5.46 -2.89 14.31
CA VAL A 7 -4.37 -3.35 13.46
C VAL A 7 -3.75 -2.20 12.67
N SER A 8 -2.47 -2.34 12.39
CA SER A 8 -1.75 -1.47 11.47
C SER A 8 -1.33 -2.27 10.23
N TYR A 9 -1.30 -1.59 9.09
CA TYR A 9 -0.83 -2.17 7.83
C TYR A 9 0.60 -1.71 7.60
N VAL A 10 1.51 -2.64 7.32
CA VAL A 10 2.89 -2.33 6.94
C VAL A 10 3.05 -2.71 5.48
N ILE A 11 3.28 -1.71 4.63
CA ILE A 11 3.50 -1.86 3.20
C ILE A 11 4.98 -1.61 2.94
N ASP A 12 5.76 -2.67 2.78
CA ASP A 12 7.23 -2.63 2.74
C ASP A 12 7.85 -3.26 1.49
N ARG A 13 7.01 -3.71 0.56
CA ARG A 13 7.41 -4.31 -0.71
C ARG A 13 6.60 -3.76 -1.87
N LEU A 14 6.46 -2.43 -1.93
CA LEU A 14 5.89 -1.77 -3.10
C LEU A 14 6.83 -1.95 -4.30
N PRO A 15 6.28 -2.27 -5.49
CA PRO A 15 7.01 -2.12 -6.74
C PRO A 15 7.30 -0.63 -7.00
N GLU A 16 8.30 -0.38 -7.84
CA GLU A 16 8.60 0.99 -8.26
C GLU A 16 7.38 1.58 -9.00
N PRO A 17 6.89 2.77 -8.59
CA PRO A 17 5.77 3.42 -9.28
C PRO A 17 6.11 3.72 -10.75
N HIS A 18 5.10 3.66 -11.62
CA HIS A 18 5.28 4.02 -13.03
C HIS A 18 5.84 5.45 -13.17
N PRO A 19 6.73 5.74 -14.15
CA PRO A 19 7.39 7.04 -14.28
C PRO A 19 6.47 8.29 -14.29
N ILE A 20 5.20 8.11 -14.64
CA ILE A 20 4.19 9.18 -14.60
C ILE A 20 4.00 9.77 -13.20
N PHE A 21 4.09 8.98 -12.13
CA PHE A 21 3.94 9.49 -10.77
C PHE A 21 5.07 10.45 -10.41
N ARG A 22 6.30 10.12 -10.82
CA ARG A 22 7.45 11.02 -10.67
C ARG A 22 7.27 12.31 -11.45
N LEU A 23 6.78 12.22 -12.70
CA LEU A 23 6.51 13.41 -13.51
C LEU A 23 5.46 14.33 -12.86
N ILE A 24 4.36 13.76 -12.36
CA ILE A 24 3.31 14.49 -11.63
C ILE A 24 3.90 15.15 -10.40
N GLN A 25 4.68 14.40 -9.62
CA GLN A 25 5.29 14.88 -8.39
C GLN A 25 6.23 16.06 -8.64
N ASP A 26 7.13 15.93 -9.62
CA ASP A 26 8.13 16.94 -9.97
C ASP A 26 7.47 18.21 -10.52
N HIS A 27 6.48 18.08 -11.41
CA HIS A 27 5.82 19.24 -12.05
C HIS A 27 4.83 19.92 -11.12
N GLY A 28 4.12 19.15 -10.30
CA GLY A 28 3.16 19.66 -9.32
C GLY A 28 3.81 20.14 -8.01
N ARG A 29 5.10 19.86 -7.80
CA ARG A 29 5.82 20.09 -6.53
C ARG A 29 5.09 19.44 -5.36
N VAL A 30 4.62 18.20 -5.57
CA VAL A 30 3.83 17.43 -4.60
C VAL A 30 4.77 16.66 -3.68
N SER A 31 4.48 16.62 -2.38
CA SER A 31 5.29 15.86 -1.43
C SER A 31 4.95 14.37 -1.48
N ASP A 32 5.83 13.51 -0.97
CA ASP A 32 5.55 12.06 -0.91
C ASP A 32 4.27 11.78 -0.10
N GLU A 33 4.05 12.51 0.99
CA GLU A 33 2.85 12.39 1.82
C GLU A 33 1.57 12.60 1.01
N GLU A 34 1.55 13.65 0.18
CA GLU A 34 0.40 13.97 -0.66
C GLU A 34 0.28 13.00 -1.85
N MET A 35 1.42 12.56 -2.42
CA MET A 35 1.42 11.54 -3.46
C MET A 35 0.75 10.25 -3.00
N PHE A 36 1.10 9.75 -1.81
CA PHE A 36 0.53 8.53 -1.23
C PHE A 36 -0.88 8.71 -0.66
N LEU A 37 -1.29 9.95 -0.35
CA LEU A 37 -2.66 10.25 0.05
C LEU A 37 -3.62 10.26 -1.15
N THR A 38 -3.18 10.82 -2.27
CA THR A 38 -4.05 11.18 -3.40
C THR A 38 -3.96 10.21 -4.56
N TYR A 39 -2.79 9.60 -4.80
CA TYR A 39 -2.56 8.68 -5.90
C TYR A 39 -2.35 7.25 -5.41
N ASN A 40 -2.67 6.28 -6.27
CA ASN A 40 -2.51 4.87 -5.96
C ASN A 40 -1.04 4.38 -6.00
N MET A 41 -0.13 5.22 -6.50
CA MET A 41 1.31 4.93 -6.65
C MET A 41 1.62 3.62 -7.38
N GLY A 42 0.74 3.21 -8.30
CA GLY A 42 0.86 1.98 -9.09
C GLY A 42 0.05 0.80 -8.55
N ILE A 43 -0.54 0.89 -7.35
CA ILE A 43 -1.33 -0.20 -6.75
C ILE A 43 -2.83 0.10 -6.85
N GLY A 44 -3.47 -0.39 -7.90
CA GLY A 44 -4.89 -0.15 -8.15
C GLY A 44 -5.85 -0.97 -7.28
N PHE A 45 -5.43 -2.12 -6.76
CA PHE A 45 -6.26 -3.01 -5.97
C PHE A 45 -5.43 -3.80 -4.95
N CYS A 46 -5.99 -3.98 -3.75
CA CYS A 46 -5.37 -4.72 -2.66
C CYS A 46 -6.37 -5.71 -2.05
N ILE A 47 -5.86 -6.87 -1.67
CA ILE A 47 -6.60 -7.90 -0.94
C ILE A 47 -5.81 -8.31 0.30
N VAL A 48 -6.54 -8.59 1.37
CA VAL A 48 -5.99 -9.08 2.64
C VAL A 48 -6.48 -10.51 2.80
N VAL A 49 -5.54 -11.43 2.92
CA VAL A 49 -5.82 -12.86 3.06
C VAL A 49 -4.93 -13.45 4.15
N ALA A 50 -5.31 -14.62 4.66
CA ALA A 50 -4.45 -15.35 5.59
C ALA A 50 -3.16 -15.81 4.87
N PRO A 51 -2.03 -15.95 5.57
CA PRO A 51 -0.77 -16.38 4.96
C PRO A 51 -0.88 -17.67 4.13
N GLU A 52 -1.70 -18.62 4.58
CA GLU A 52 -1.98 -19.90 3.93
C GLU A 52 -2.74 -19.77 2.60
N ASP A 53 -3.47 -18.66 2.39
CA ASP A 53 -4.28 -18.44 1.19
C ASP A 53 -3.51 -17.71 0.08
N VAL A 54 -2.33 -17.16 0.38
CA VAL A 54 -1.55 -16.31 -0.54
C VAL A 54 -1.32 -16.99 -1.88
N ASP A 55 -0.85 -18.24 -1.89
CA ASP A 55 -0.54 -18.95 -3.13
C ASP A 55 -1.80 -19.29 -3.94
N SER A 56 -2.89 -19.63 -3.27
CA SER A 56 -4.17 -19.89 -3.92
C SER A 56 -4.68 -18.64 -4.64
N VAL A 57 -4.61 -17.50 -3.96
CA VAL A 57 -5.03 -16.20 -4.47
C VAL A 57 -4.15 -15.74 -5.64
N ARG A 58 -2.83 -15.89 -5.54
CA ARG A 58 -1.89 -15.54 -6.62
C ARG A 58 -2.13 -16.40 -7.86
N ARG A 59 -2.40 -17.69 -7.67
CA ARG A 59 -2.77 -18.59 -8.77
C ARG A 59 -4.04 -18.15 -9.46
N ILE A 60 -5.10 -17.83 -8.71
CA ILE A 60 -6.35 -17.29 -9.29
C ILE A 60 -6.07 -16.01 -10.09
N ALA A 61 -5.32 -15.06 -9.53
CA ALA A 61 -4.95 -13.83 -10.23
C ALA A 61 -4.21 -14.12 -11.54
N HIS A 62 -3.20 -15.00 -11.49
CA HIS A 62 -2.43 -15.42 -12.65
C HIS A 62 -3.29 -16.10 -13.74
N ASP A 63 -4.21 -17.00 -13.35
CA ASP A 63 -5.12 -17.69 -14.27
C ASP A 63 -6.04 -16.70 -15.01
N HIS A 64 -6.32 -15.55 -14.39
CA HIS A 64 -7.04 -14.43 -14.99
C HIS A 64 -6.12 -13.37 -15.64
N THR A 65 -4.83 -13.67 -15.84
CA THR A 65 -3.83 -12.75 -16.43
C THR A 65 -3.67 -11.45 -15.64
N VAL A 66 -3.86 -11.51 -14.32
CA VAL A 66 -3.64 -10.40 -13.39
C VAL A 66 -2.36 -10.64 -12.61
N GLU A 67 -1.40 -9.73 -12.74
CA GLU A 67 -0.18 -9.76 -11.94
C GLU A 67 -0.50 -9.45 -10.46
N SER A 68 0.15 -10.17 -9.54
CA SER A 68 -0.07 -10.00 -8.10
C SER A 68 1.23 -10.08 -7.31
N HIS A 69 1.37 -9.19 -6.34
CA HIS A 69 2.53 -9.09 -5.45
C HIS A 69 2.10 -9.03 -4.00
N VAL A 70 2.89 -9.67 -3.12
CA VAL A 70 2.74 -9.50 -1.68
C VAL A 70 3.46 -8.22 -1.24
N ILE A 71 2.70 -7.13 -1.15
CA ILE A 71 3.26 -5.79 -0.90
C ILE A 71 3.45 -5.44 0.59
N GLY A 72 2.98 -6.29 1.51
CA GLY A 72 3.00 -5.96 2.93
C GLY A 72 2.43 -7.03 3.84
N ARG A 73 2.09 -6.62 5.07
CA ARG A 73 1.47 -7.45 6.11
C ARG A 73 0.62 -6.61 7.06
N ILE A 74 -0.24 -7.29 7.81
CA ILE A 74 -0.94 -6.71 8.95
C ILE A 74 -0.16 -7.02 10.23
N VAL A 75 -0.04 -6.04 11.11
CA VAL A 75 0.52 -6.20 12.44
C VAL A 75 -0.50 -5.73 13.48
N SER A 76 -0.51 -6.38 14.64
CA SER A 76 -1.29 -5.90 15.78
C SER A 76 -0.73 -4.57 16.26
N GLY A 77 -1.60 -3.61 16.56
CA GLY A 77 -1.17 -2.31 17.03
C GLY A 77 -2.33 -1.49 17.57
N PRO A 78 -2.12 -0.66 18.61
CA PRO A 78 -3.20 0.09 19.25
C PRO A 78 -3.81 1.18 18.36
N LYS A 79 -3.22 1.43 17.18
CA LYS A 79 -3.60 2.50 16.26
C LYS A 79 -3.85 1.95 14.87
N LYS A 80 -4.92 2.42 14.24
CA LYS A 80 -5.22 2.17 12.82
C LYS A 80 -4.32 3.06 11.96
N GLU A 81 -3.17 2.50 11.59
CA GLU A 81 -2.12 3.18 10.83
C GLU A 81 -1.75 2.37 9.59
N VAL A 82 -1.28 3.08 8.57
CA VAL A 82 -0.60 2.51 7.41
C VAL A 82 0.84 3.00 7.46
N ARG A 83 1.81 2.10 7.40
CA ARG A 83 3.24 2.41 7.39
C ARG A 83 3.81 2.02 6.05
N ILE A 84 4.60 2.92 5.46
CA ILE A 84 5.30 2.70 4.19
C ILE A 84 6.79 2.99 4.44
N PRO A 85 7.53 2.03 5.04
CA PRO A 85 8.91 2.27 5.48
C PRO A 85 9.86 2.62 4.33
N GLN A 86 9.60 2.11 3.11
CA GLN A 86 10.38 2.43 1.91
C GLN A 86 10.43 3.94 1.62
N TYR A 87 9.42 4.70 2.05
CA TYR A 87 9.33 6.16 1.87
C TYR A 87 9.43 6.91 3.21
N GLY A 88 9.64 6.20 4.32
CA GLY A 88 9.63 6.77 5.67
C GLY A 88 8.28 7.42 6.01
N LEU A 89 7.16 6.85 5.55
CA LEU A 89 5.83 7.42 5.75
C LEU A 89 4.99 6.63 6.74
N THR A 90 4.23 7.34 7.56
CA THR A 90 3.13 6.78 8.34
C THR A 90 1.86 7.59 8.06
N GLY A 91 0.72 6.91 7.93
CA GLY A 91 -0.57 7.52 7.66
C GLY A 91 -1.68 7.02 8.58
N SER A 92 -2.55 7.94 8.98
CA SER A 92 -3.76 7.66 9.76
C SER A 92 -4.76 8.80 9.60
N GLY A 93 -6.06 8.50 9.71
CA GLY A 93 -7.10 9.53 9.70
C GLY A 93 -7.16 10.40 8.44
N GLY A 94 -6.72 9.89 7.28
CA GLY A 94 -6.72 10.64 6.02
C GLY A 94 -5.54 11.59 5.84
N ARG A 95 -4.42 11.34 6.54
CA ARG A 95 -3.18 12.11 6.42
C ARG A 95 -1.97 11.19 6.47
N PHE A 96 -0.91 11.55 5.74
CA PHE A 96 0.43 10.98 5.86
C PHE A 96 1.43 11.99 6.42
N TRP A 97 2.48 11.49 7.07
CA TRP A 97 3.63 12.25 7.57
C TRP A 97 4.89 11.40 7.53
N ARG A 98 6.07 12.04 7.50
CA ARG A 98 7.34 11.34 7.66
C ARG A 98 7.57 10.88 9.09
N SER A 99 8.02 9.65 9.25
CA SER A 99 8.29 8.97 10.52
C SER A 99 9.61 8.24 10.50
#